data_AF-A0A6F8TGF4-F1
#
_entry.id   AF-A0A6F8TGF4-F1
#
_cell.length_a   1.000
_cell.length_b   1.000
_cell.length_c   1.000
_cell.angle_alpha   90.00
_cell.angle_beta   90.00
_cell.angle_gamma   90.00
#
_symmetry.space_group_name_H-M   'P 1'
#
loop_
_entity.id
_entity.type
_entity.pdbx_description
1 polymer ?
#
loop_
_entity_poly.entity_id
_entity_poly.type
_entity_poly.pdbx_seq_one_letter_code
_entity_poly.pdbx_strand_id
1 'polypeptide(L)'
;MTKLLQVDSLDKPPNSFISFKGFEVDIYDHTWVLDINHTVNMLNLSKFSEKVRADVLNTFIHFAKYSSSTHAKEMIRYALKYPVLTGESEITLKGILEYKNYFNDKRYEYKLAKFRVF
;
A
#
# COMPACT_ATOMS: atom_id res chain seq x y z
N MET A 1 -5.21 -4.08 -36.20
CA MET A 1 -4.19 -4.24 -35.15
C MET A 1 -4.88 -4.59 -33.86
N THR A 2 -4.90 -5.87 -33.53
CA THR A 2 -5.49 -6.39 -32.30
C THR A 2 -4.51 -6.13 -31.17
N LYS A 3 -4.85 -5.22 -30.24
CA LYS A 3 -4.03 -4.95 -29.06
C LYS A 3 -4.16 -6.16 -28.13
N LEU A 4 -3.18 -7.05 -28.15
CA LEU A 4 -3.07 -8.16 -27.21
C LEU A 4 -2.97 -7.57 -25.80
N LEU A 5 -4.03 -7.75 -25.02
CA LEU A 5 -4.01 -7.57 -23.58
C LEU A 5 -3.06 -8.65 -23.03
N GLN A 6 -1.82 -8.27 -22.74
CA GLN A 6 -0.94 -9.05 -21.88
C GLN A 6 -1.61 -9.12 -20.50
N VAL A 7 -2.34 -10.21 -20.29
CA VAL A 7 -2.76 -10.67 -18.96
C VAL A 7 -1.53 -11.34 -18.36
N ASP A 8 -0.56 -10.53 -17.95
CA ASP A 8 0.59 -11.03 -17.21
C ASP A 8 0.15 -11.32 -15.78
N SER A 9 0.11 -12.63 -15.47
CA SER A 9 0.12 -13.27 -14.15
C SER A 9 -0.32 -12.39 -12.97
N LEU A 10 -1.56 -12.60 -12.52
CA LEU A 10 -2.13 -12.03 -11.30
C LEU A 10 -1.35 -12.36 -10.00
N ASP A 11 -0.35 -13.26 -10.06
CA ASP A 11 0.27 -13.86 -8.88
C ASP A 11 1.61 -13.26 -8.46
N LYS A 12 2.27 -12.43 -9.30
CA LYS A 12 3.51 -11.74 -8.90
C LYS A 12 3.53 -10.28 -9.34
N PRO A 13 3.77 -9.33 -8.42
CA PRO A 13 4.01 -7.95 -8.81
C PRO A 13 5.27 -7.90 -9.69
N PRO A 14 5.28 -7.08 -10.74
CA PRO A 14 6.46 -6.90 -11.59
C PRO A 14 7.62 -6.35 -10.74
N ASN A 15 8.86 -6.76 -11.06
CA ASN A 15 10.08 -6.32 -10.35
C ASN A 15 10.23 -4.79 -10.29
N SER A 16 9.62 -4.08 -11.23
CA SER A 16 9.45 -2.64 -11.18
C SER A 16 8.10 -2.21 -11.77
N PHE A 17 7.68 -0.97 -11.52
CA PHE A 17 6.55 -0.37 -12.21
C PHE A 17 6.78 1.13 -12.45
N ILE A 18 6.04 1.69 -13.40
CA ILE A 18 6.01 3.13 -13.65
C ILE A 18 4.83 3.76 -12.88
N SER A 19 5.12 4.73 -12.04
CA SER A 19 4.11 5.50 -11.31
C SER A 19 3.21 6.30 -12.27
N PHE A 20 2.07 6.78 -11.76
CA PHE A 20 1.16 7.67 -12.47
C PHE A 20 1.85 8.94 -13.01
N LYS A 21 2.96 9.36 -12.39
CA LYS A 21 3.75 10.53 -12.81
C LYS A 21 4.97 10.19 -13.66
N GLY A 22 5.13 8.92 -14.07
CA GLY A 22 6.19 8.50 -14.97
C GLY A 22 7.52 8.14 -14.28
N PHE A 23 7.53 7.95 -12.96
CA PHE A 23 8.72 7.56 -12.22
C PHE A 23 8.82 6.04 -12.16
N GLU A 24 9.98 5.48 -12.48
CA GLU A 24 10.24 4.05 -12.30
C GLU A 24 10.49 3.74 -10.82
N VAL A 25 9.88 2.66 -10.34
CA VAL A 25 9.96 2.20 -8.96
C VAL A 25 10.33 0.73 -8.96
N ASP A 26 11.46 0.39 -8.34
CA ASP A 26 11.86 -0.99 -8.05
C ASP A 26 11.12 -1.49 -6.79
N ILE A 27 10.44 -2.63 -6.87
CA ILE A 27 9.66 -3.15 -5.74
C ILE A 27 10.52 -3.74 -4.62
N TYR A 28 11.80 -3.97 -4.85
CA TYR A 28 12.74 -4.49 -3.86
C TYR A 28 13.39 -3.38 -3.03
N ASP A 29 13.25 -2.12 -3.45
CA ASP A 29 13.71 -0.99 -2.68
C ASP A 29 12.82 -0.74 -1.45
N HIS A 30 13.40 -0.13 -0.41
CA HIS A 30 12.66 0.27 0.78
C HIS A 30 12.08 1.69 0.66
N THR A 31 12.55 2.47 -0.31
CA THR A 31 12.13 3.86 -0.51
C THR A 31 11.68 4.04 -1.94
N TRP A 32 10.41 4.35 -2.15
CA TRP A 32 9.80 4.41 -3.47
C TRP A 32 9.43 5.85 -3.81
N VAL A 33 9.97 6.35 -4.92
CA VAL A 33 9.71 7.71 -5.41
C VAL A 33 8.57 7.66 -6.41
N LEU A 34 7.40 8.20 -6.04
CA LEU A 34 6.23 8.22 -6.91
C LEU A 34 6.22 9.46 -7.81
N ASP A 35 6.73 10.59 -7.31
CA ASP A 35 7.01 11.80 -8.08
C ASP A 35 8.00 12.72 -7.32
N ILE A 36 8.24 13.93 -7.87
CA ILE A 36 9.15 14.94 -7.30
C ILE A 36 8.87 15.34 -5.84
N ASN A 37 7.64 15.15 -5.35
CA ASN A 37 7.18 15.57 -4.01
C ASN A 37 6.76 14.39 -3.12
N HIS A 38 6.59 13.20 -3.70
CA HIS A 38 5.99 12.06 -3.03
C HIS A 38 6.92 10.84 -3.04
N THR A 39 7.54 10.64 -1.89
CA THR A 39 8.30 9.43 -1.57
C THR A 39 7.59 8.62 -0.47
N VAL A 40 7.63 7.30 -0.59
CA VAL A 40 7.04 6.34 0.35
C VAL A 40 8.15 5.47 0.95
N ASN A 41 8.09 5.23 2.26
CA ASN A 41 8.95 4.29 2.95
C ASN A 41 8.19 2.97 3.17
N MET A 42 8.71 1.88 2.62
CA MET A 42 8.11 0.55 2.61
C MET A 42 8.71 -0.40 3.67
N LEU A 43 9.56 0.08 4.59
CA LEU A 43 10.25 -0.76 5.59
C LEU A 43 9.30 -1.64 6.42
N ASN A 44 8.12 -1.13 6.75
CA ASN A 44 7.15 -1.88 7.56
C ASN A 44 6.34 -2.90 6.76
N LEU A 45 6.49 -2.96 5.43
CA LEU A 45 5.77 -3.91 4.59
C LEU A 45 6.15 -5.36 4.95
N SER A 46 7.40 -5.60 5.36
CA SER A 46 7.91 -6.90 5.78
C SER A 46 7.30 -7.43 7.08
N LYS A 47 6.60 -6.59 7.85
CA LYS A 47 5.93 -6.99 9.10
C LYS A 47 4.61 -7.70 8.87
N PHE A 48 4.03 -7.57 7.67
CA PHE A 48 2.87 -8.35 7.28
C PHE A 48 3.28 -9.78 6.92
N SER A 49 2.35 -10.71 7.11
CA SER A 49 2.49 -12.07 6.57
C SER A 49 2.61 -12.04 5.05
N GLU A 50 3.15 -13.09 4.46
CA GLU A 50 3.37 -13.14 3.00
C GLU A 50 2.11 -12.83 2.20
N LYS A 51 0.96 -13.38 2.61
CA LYS A 51 -0.33 -13.18 1.95
C LYS A 51 -0.78 -11.72 2.04
N VAL A 52 -0.88 -11.17 3.26
CA VAL A 52 -1.34 -9.78 3.46
C VAL A 52 -0.37 -8.80 2.83
N ARG A 53 0.93 -9.09 2.90
CA ARG A 53 1.98 -8.30 2.26
C ARG A 53 1.75 -8.22 0.75
N ALA A 54 1.46 -9.34 0.08
CA ALA A 54 1.18 -9.36 -1.35
C ALA A 54 -0.07 -8.53 -1.68
N ASP A 55 -1.15 -8.68 -0.93
CA ASP A 55 -2.40 -7.94 -1.13
C ASP A 55 -2.20 -6.42 -0.96
N VAL A 56 -1.51 -6.00 0.12
CA VAL A 56 -1.16 -4.60 0.38
C VAL A 56 -0.28 -4.04 -0.75
N LEU A 57 0.71 -4.81 -1.19
CA LEU A 57 1.64 -4.39 -2.23
C LEU A 57 0.92 -4.22 -3.58
N ASN A 58 0.13 -5.20 -3.99
CA ASN A 58 -0.62 -5.17 -5.26
C ASN A 58 -1.62 -4.01 -5.29
N THR A 59 -2.35 -3.82 -4.19
CA THR A 59 -3.31 -2.72 -4.05
C THR A 59 -2.61 -1.36 -4.12
N PHE A 60 -1.47 -1.22 -3.44
CA PHE A 60 -0.68 0.02 -3.51
C PHE A 60 -0.14 0.29 -4.92
N ILE A 61 0.45 -0.72 -5.58
CA ILE A 61 0.95 -0.60 -6.96
C ILE A 61 -0.17 -0.16 -7.89
N HIS A 62 -1.38 -0.70 -7.73
CA HIS A 62 -2.54 -0.28 -8.52
C HIS A 62 -2.80 1.23 -8.38
N PHE A 63 -2.89 1.76 -7.16
CA PHE A 63 -3.11 3.20 -6.95
C PHE A 63 -1.93 4.05 -7.43
N ALA A 64 -0.70 3.57 -7.22
CA ALA A 64 0.51 4.25 -7.64
C ALA A 64 0.60 4.36 -9.16
N LYS A 65 0.10 3.37 -9.92
CA LYS A 65 0.05 3.37 -11.38
C LYS A 65 -1.11 4.18 -11.96
N TYR A 66 -2.30 4.06 -11.36
CA TYR A 66 -3.54 4.44 -12.05
C TYR A 66 -4.36 5.57 -11.39
N SER A 67 -4.01 6.01 -10.18
CA SER A 67 -4.78 7.04 -9.46
C SER A 67 -3.99 8.35 -9.30
N SER A 68 -3.17 8.46 -8.26
CA SER A 68 -2.28 9.61 -8.04
C SER A 68 -1.23 9.27 -6.98
N SER A 69 -0.06 9.90 -7.05
CA SER A 69 1.01 9.74 -6.05
C SER A 69 0.55 10.10 -4.64
N THR A 70 -0.23 11.18 -4.50
CA THR A 70 -0.74 11.64 -3.21
C THR A 70 -1.71 10.62 -2.60
N HIS A 71 -2.65 10.11 -3.39
CA HIS A 71 -3.60 9.11 -2.90
C HIS A 71 -2.89 7.81 -2.51
N ALA A 72 -2.03 7.29 -3.39
CA ALA A 72 -1.26 6.08 -3.13
C ALA A 72 -0.41 6.22 -1.85
N LYS A 73 0.33 7.33 -1.71
CA LYS A 73 1.16 7.64 -0.52
C LYS A 73 0.33 7.66 0.75
N GLU A 74 -0.83 8.31 0.74
CA GLU A 74 -1.67 8.37 1.94
C GLU A 74 -2.27 7.01 2.29
N MET A 75 -2.69 6.18 1.31
CA MET A 75 -3.24 4.84 1.60
C MET A 75 -2.20 3.96 2.28
N ILE A 76 -1.03 3.82 1.65
CA ILE A 76 0.03 2.94 2.16
C ILE A 76 0.59 3.43 3.49
N ARG A 77 0.65 4.74 3.71
CA ARG A 77 1.10 5.32 4.98
C ARG A 77 0.28 4.84 6.17
N TYR A 78 -1.02 4.63 5.98
CA TYR A 78 -1.89 4.13 7.05
C TYR A 78 -1.88 2.59 7.09
N ALA A 79 -1.84 1.90 5.96
CA ALA A 79 -1.65 0.44 5.95
C ALA A 79 -0.39 0.01 6.69
N LEU A 80 0.76 0.62 6.40
CA LEU A 80 2.05 0.29 7.01
C LEU A 80 2.14 0.61 8.51
N LYS A 81 1.16 1.32 9.09
CA LYS A 81 1.08 1.53 10.54
C LYS A 81 0.41 0.37 11.25
N TYR A 82 -0.45 -0.40 10.58
CA TYR A 82 -1.20 -1.49 11.21
C TYR A 82 -0.33 -2.45 12.01
N PRO A 83 0.68 -3.13 11.42
CA PRO A 83 1.46 -4.12 12.15
C PRO A 83 2.35 -3.47 13.23
N VAL A 84 2.61 -2.16 13.13
CA VAL A 84 3.35 -1.40 14.15
C VAL A 84 2.49 -1.09 15.36
N LEU A 85 1.20 -0.78 15.15
CA LEU A 85 0.28 -0.37 16.19
C LEU A 85 -0.40 -1.55 16.89
N THR A 86 -0.62 -2.65 16.18
CA THR A 86 -1.35 -3.83 16.69
C THR A 86 -0.40 -4.97 17.06
N GLY A 87 0.80 -4.99 16.48
CA GLY A 87 1.71 -6.15 16.56
C GLY A 87 1.24 -7.35 15.74
N GLU A 88 0.14 -7.22 14.99
CA GLU A 88 -0.45 -8.30 14.19
C GLU A 88 0.10 -8.25 12.75
N SER A 89 0.58 -9.40 12.26
CA SER A 89 1.04 -9.56 10.86
C SER A 89 -0.09 -9.87 9.88
N GLU A 90 -1.25 -10.27 10.41
CA GLU A 90 -2.47 -10.60 9.67
C GLU A 90 -3.55 -9.56 9.97
N ILE A 91 -4.49 -9.35 9.03
CA ILE A 91 -5.64 -8.47 9.28
C ILE A 91 -6.69 -9.24 10.11
N THR A 92 -6.58 -9.15 11.43
CA THR A 92 -7.49 -9.82 12.38
C THR A 92 -8.51 -8.86 12.96
N LEU A 93 -9.65 -9.39 13.45
CA LEU A 93 -10.66 -8.58 14.14
C LEU A 93 -10.06 -7.83 15.34
N LYS A 94 -9.24 -8.53 16.14
CA LYS A 94 -8.52 -7.93 17.28
C LYS A 94 -7.64 -6.77 16.83
N GLY A 95 -6.78 -6.99 15.83
CA GLY A 95 -5.91 -5.93 15.33
C GLY A 95 -6.71 -4.76 14.72
N ILE A 96 -7.84 -5.01 14.04
CA ILE A 96 -8.71 -3.92 13.56
C ILE A 96 -9.27 -3.10 14.74
N LEU A 97 -9.69 -3.74 15.83
CA LEU A 97 -10.20 -3.03 17.01
C LEU A 97 -9.10 -2.19 17.68
N GLU A 98 -7.91 -2.74 17.84
CA GLU A 98 -6.76 -2.01 18.39
C GLU A 98 -6.35 -0.84 17.50
N TYR A 99 -6.30 -1.05 16.19
CA TYR A 99 -6.00 0.00 15.21
C TYR A 99 -7.05 1.12 15.24
N LYS A 100 -8.34 0.78 15.36
CA LYS A 100 -9.43 1.75 15.56
C LYS A 100 -9.28 2.54 16.85
N ASN A 101 -8.93 1.87 17.95
CA ASN A 101 -8.73 2.52 19.24
C ASN A 101 -7.59 3.55 19.20
N TYR A 102 -6.54 3.30 18.40
CA TYR A 102 -5.47 4.28 18.20
C TYR A 102 -5.94 5.57 17.49
N PHE A 103 -6.99 5.48 16.67
CA PHE A 103 -7.60 6.62 15.95
C PHE A 103 -9.00 6.93 16.48
N ASN A 104 -9.22 6.81 17.79
CA ASN A 104 -10.54 7.00 18.42
C ASN A 104 -11.09 8.43 18.34
N ASP A 105 -10.24 9.44 18.12
CA ASP A 105 -10.68 10.81 17.91
C ASP A 105 -11.34 10.96 16.53
N LYS A 106 -12.55 11.55 16.50
CA LYS A 106 -13.33 11.79 15.28
C LYS A 106 -12.55 12.52 14.18
N ARG A 107 -11.60 13.38 14.55
CA ARG A 107 -10.72 14.08 13.60
C ARG A 107 -9.82 13.13 12.80
N TYR A 108 -9.68 11.88 13.23
CA TYR A 108 -8.84 10.86 12.60
C TYR A 108 -9.63 9.78 11.85
N GLU A 109 -10.95 9.91 11.75
CA GLU A 109 -11.81 8.95 11.04
C GLU A 109 -11.38 8.75 9.58
N TYR A 110 -10.93 9.83 8.91
CA TYR A 110 -10.40 9.74 7.54
C TYR A 110 -9.18 8.81 7.42
N LYS A 111 -8.39 8.64 8.49
CA LYS A 111 -7.21 7.76 8.53
C LYS A 111 -7.64 6.29 8.53
N LEU A 112 -8.72 5.99 9.26
CA LEU A 112 -9.35 4.67 9.23
C LEU A 112 -9.93 4.38 7.85
N ALA A 113 -10.55 5.37 7.21
CA ALA A 113 -11.04 5.21 5.84
C ALA A 113 -9.93 4.87 4.84
N LYS A 114 -8.70 5.40 5.04
CA LYS A 114 -7.54 5.05 4.19
C LYS A 114 -7.07 3.62 4.37
N PHE A 115 -7.17 3.07 5.59
CA PHE A 115 -6.82 1.69 5.86
C PHE A 115 -7.80 0.69 5.23
N ARG A 116 -9.10 0.99 5.22
CA ARG A 116 -10.18 0.12 4.69
C ARG A 116 -10.13 -0.19 3.20
N VAL A 117 -9.17 0.39 2.49
CA VAL A 117 -8.94 0.14 1.06
C VAL A 117 -8.28 -1.22 0.84
N PHE A 118 -7.58 -1.73 1.86
CA PHE A 118 -6.94 -3.04 1.91
C PHE A 118 -7.81 -4.00 2.73
#